data_AF-A0A0S8E4S6-F1
#
_entry.id   AF-A0A0S8E4S6-F1
#
_cell.length_a   1.000
_cell.length_b   1.000
_cell.length_c   1.000
_cell.angle_alpha   90.00
_cell.angle_beta   90.00
_cell.angle_gamma   90.00
#
_symmetry.space_group_name_H-M   'P 1'
#
loop_
_entity.id
_entity.type
_entity.pdbx_description
1 polymer ?
#
loop_
_entity_poly.entity_id
_entity_poly.type
_entity_poly.pdbx_seq_one_letter_code
_entity_poly.pdbx_strand_id
1 'polypeptide(L)'
;MDRIMHILVRDTIQIFPGEFYLPADSPIFLNTDQFRLTKSNESIFSSIFDDFSMPSYSNYPYPYQFENDEEQYRFSMELRAKVDEIKGKNAEDTYMVYSAASDGLEIEISHNGRQLKHSLRGIEQKIYLSAVEKIREISMLSPEFGTPAEDVFDILKDFEQKGIILFSADRTSFLSLATEKSGTERI
;
A
#
# COMPACT_ATOMS: atom_id res chain seq x y z
N MET A 1 1.11 15.05 -5.96
CA MET A 1 1.00 13.75 -6.66
C MET A 1 0.86 12.72 -5.57
N ASP A 2 -0.35 12.20 -5.37
CA ASP A 2 -0.59 11.09 -4.45
C ASP A 2 0.33 9.93 -4.85
N ARG A 3 1.38 9.68 -4.06
CA ARG A 3 2.31 8.57 -4.32
C ARG A 3 1.72 7.22 -3.96
N ILE A 4 0.57 7.22 -3.29
CA ILE A 4 -0.08 6.03 -2.76
C ILE A 4 -1.36 5.82 -3.55
N MET A 5 -1.36 4.75 -4.35
CA MET A 5 -2.50 4.38 -5.17
C MET A 5 -3.62 3.92 -4.24
N HIS A 6 -4.76 4.62 -4.25
CA HIS A 6 -5.98 4.33 -3.47
C HIS A 6 -6.58 2.92 -3.71
N ILE A 7 -5.88 2.08 -4.46
CA ILE A 7 -6.25 0.75 -4.90
C ILE A 7 -6.32 -0.25 -3.75
N LEU A 8 -5.36 -0.21 -2.82
CA LEU A 8 -5.27 -1.19 -1.73
C LEU A 8 -6.09 -0.83 -0.49
N VAL A 9 -6.67 0.37 -0.46
CA VAL A 9 -7.36 0.89 0.73
C VAL A 9 -8.87 0.75 0.67
N ARG A 10 -9.46 0.54 -0.52
CA ARG A 10 -10.92 0.57 -0.71
C ARG A 10 -11.65 -0.37 0.25
N ASP A 11 -11.20 -1.62 0.32
CA ASP A 11 -11.86 -2.67 1.10
C ASP A 11 -11.38 -2.71 2.57
N THR A 12 -10.36 -1.92 2.91
CA THR A 12 -9.78 -1.88 4.25
C THR A 12 -10.06 -0.60 5.02
N ILE A 13 -10.59 0.45 4.38
CA ILE A 13 -11.02 1.64 5.10
C ILE A 13 -12.23 1.31 5.99
N GLN A 14 -11.99 1.21 7.28
CA GLN A 14 -13.00 1.25 8.34
C GLN A 14 -13.08 2.68 8.87
N ILE A 15 -14.22 3.12 9.43
CA ILE A 15 -14.33 4.41 10.13
C ILE A 15 -14.89 4.09 11.50
N PHE A 16 -14.12 4.33 12.57
CA PHE A 16 -14.61 4.22 13.93
C PHE A 16 -14.97 5.61 14.49
N PRO A 17 -16.01 5.73 15.32
CA PRO A 17 -16.32 7.00 15.99
C PRO A 17 -15.13 7.49 16.82
N GLY A 18 -14.57 8.64 16.47
CA GLY A 18 -13.43 9.24 17.18
C GLY A 18 -12.06 8.96 16.59
N GLU A 19 -11.98 8.08 15.59
CA GLU A 19 -10.74 7.69 14.92
C GLU A 19 -10.80 8.00 13.41
N PHE A 20 -9.70 8.52 12.89
CA PHE A 20 -9.60 8.97 11.50
C PHE A 20 -8.44 8.29 10.77
N TYR A 21 -8.68 7.96 9.50
CA TYR A 21 -7.78 7.25 8.60
C TYR A 21 -7.47 8.12 7.39
N LEU A 22 -6.43 8.93 7.45
CA LEU A 22 -6.13 9.89 6.38
C LEU A 22 -5.01 9.39 5.46
N PRO A 23 -4.95 9.91 4.21
CA PRO A 23 -3.81 9.72 3.33
C PRO A 23 -2.50 10.25 3.92
N ALA A 24 -1.39 9.59 3.59
CA ALA A 24 -0.05 9.93 4.09
C ALA A 24 0.43 11.36 3.81
N ASP A 25 -0.13 11.99 2.78
CA ASP A 25 0.16 13.34 2.31
C ASP A 25 -0.86 14.38 2.80
N SER A 26 -1.75 14.00 3.74
CA SER A 26 -2.60 14.96 4.41
C SER A 26 -1.74 16.00 5.15
N PRO A 27 -1.95 17.31 4.92
CA PRO A 27 -1.19 18.38 5.57
C PRO A 27 -1.15 18.29 7.09
N ILE A 28 -2.15 17.64 7.69
CA ILE A 28 -2.27 17.45 9.13
C ILE A 28 -1.18 16.54 9.72
N PHE A 29 -0.69 15.57 8.93
CA PHE A 29 0.38 14.66 9.34
C PHE A 29 1.77 15.24 9.18
N LEU A 30 1.89 16.32 8.40
CA LEU A 30 3.14 17.05 8.26
C LEU A 30 3.37 18.00 9.45
N ASN A 31 2.36 18.22 10.31
CA ASN A 31 2.46 19.08 11.48
C ASN A 31 1.61 18.58 12.67
N THR A 32 1.88 17.37 13.15
CA THR A 32 1.11 16.71 14.22
C THR A 32 1.01 17.54 15.51
N ASP A 33 2.05 18.33 15.82
CA ASP A 33 2.12 19.16 17.02
C ASP A 33 1.16 20.36 16.96
N GLN A 34 0.98 20.96 15.78
CA GLN A 34 0.03 22.05 15.57
C GLN A 34 -1.42 21.59 15.81
N PHE A 35 -1.72 20.35 15.44
CA PHE A 35 -3.07 19.80 15.49
C PHE A 35 -3.34 18.89 16.70
N ARG A 36 -2.33 18.71 17.57
CA ARG A 36 -2.41 17.88 18.79
C ARG A 36 -2.98 16.49 18.50
N LEU A 37 -2.33 15.81 17.55
CA LEU A 37 -2.74 14.48 17.11
C LEU A 37 -2.09 13.38 17.96
N THR A 38 -2.89 12.44 18.44
CA THR A 38 -2.42 11.17 19.00
C THR A 38 -2.55 10.07 17.96
N LYS A 39 -1.42 9.42 17.60
CA LYS A 39 -1.37 8.31 16.65
C LYS A 39 -1.55 6.97 17.39
N SER A 40 -2.45 6.13 16.92
CA SER A 40 -2.60 4.75 17.42
C SER A 40 -1.43 3.86 16.98
N ASN A 41 -1.17 2.80 17.75
CA ASN A 41 -0.10 1.84 17.50
C ASN A 41 -0.51 0.72 16.53
N GLU A 42 -1.80 0.64 16.16
CA GLU A 42 -2.34 -0.42 15.30
C GLU A 42 -2.64 0.11 13.89
N SER A 43 -2.22 -0.64 12.86
CA SER A 43 -2.46 -0.31 11.45
C SER A 43 -3.55 -1.20 10.88
N ILE A 44 -4.54 -0.63 10.18
CA ILE A 44 -5.59 -1.39 9.46
C ILE A 44 -5.00 -2.40 8.46
N PHE A 45 -3.85 -2.09 7.86
CA PHE A 45 -3.18 -2.94 6.88
C PHE A 45 -2.59 -4.22 7.48
N SER A 46 -2.49 -4.32 8.81
CA SER A 46 -2.11 -5.56 9.50
C SER A 46 -3.05 -6.74 9.24
N SER A 47 -4.25 -6.48 8.72
CA SER A 47 -5.21 -7.52 8.33
C SER A 47 -4.96 -8.14 6.95
N ILE A 48 -4.18 -7.49 6.07
CA ILE A 48 -3.91 -7.97 4.70
C ILE A 48 -2.55 -8.68 4.61
N PHE A 49 -1.57 -8.25 5.40
CA PHE A 49 -0.18 -8.70 5.30
C PHE A 49 0.23 -9.43 6.59
N ASP A 50 0.75 -10.64 6.45
CA ASP A 50 0.98 -11.61 7.53
C ASP A 50 1.98 -11.12 8.59
N ASP A 51 2.90 -10.22 8.23
CA ASP A 51 3.97 -9.71 9.10
C ASP A 51 4.05 -8.17 9.14
N PHE A 52 2.91 -7.48 9.03
CA PHE A 52 2.82 -6.02 8.94
C PHE A 52 3.14 -5.24 10.24
N SER A 53 4.42 -5.27 10.58
CA SER A 53 5.24 -4.47 11.47
C SER A 53 5.23 -2.95 11.35
N MET A 54 4.12 -2.24 11.18
CA MET A 54 4.24 -0.89 10.61
C MET A 54 4.03 0.26 11.60
N PRO A 55 5.09 1.08 11.79
CA PRO A 55 5.03 2.55 11.80
C PRO A 55 5.76 3.24 10.62
N SER A 56 6.60 2.54 9.83
CA SER A 56 7.73 3.15 9.08
C SER A 56 7.72 3.13 7.54
N TYR A 57 6.88 2.37 6.86
CA TYR A 57 6.80 2.28 5.39
C TYR A 57 5.65 3.12 4.78
N SER A 58 4.85 3.78 5.62
CA SER A 58 3.55 4.34 5.23
C SER A 58 2.92 5.08 6.42
N ASN A 59 2.41 6.30 6.18
CA ASN A 59 1.52 7.00 7.13
C ASN A 59 0.05 6.51 7.03
N TYR A 60 -0.23 5.45 6.26
CA TYR A 60 -1.58 4.90 6.04
C TYR A 60 -1.90 3.70 6.95
N PRO A 61 -3.18 3.55 7.30
CA PRO A 61 -3.90 4.55 8.03
C PRO A 61 -3.87 4.05 9.48
N TYR A 62 -3.08 4.74 10.28
CA TYR A 62 -3.19 4.60 11.72
C TYR A 62 -4.45 5.36 12.12
N PRO A 63 -5.22 4.87 13.09
CA PRO A 63 -6.18 5.70 13.79
C PRO A 63 -5.47 6.92 14.39
N TYR A 64 -6.01 8.11 14.15
CA TYR A 64 -5.58 9.34 14.83
C TYR A 64 -6.74 9.95 15.62
N GLN A 65 -6.41 10.54 16.77
CA GLN A 65 -7.34 11.29 17.61
C GLN A 65 -6.84 12.72 17.80
N PHE A 66 -7.73 13.70 17.67
CA PHE A 66 -7.46 15.11 17.97
C PHE A 66 -7.78 15.40 19.44
N GLU A 67 -7.06 16.34 20.05
CA GLU A 67 -7.39 16.87 21.38
C GLU A 67 -8.47 17.98 21.37
N ASN A 68 -8.94 18.39 20.19
CA ASN A 68 -9.94 19.46 20.01
C ASN A 68 -11.15 18.98 19.22
N ASP A 69 -12.32 18.97 19.87
CA ASP A 69 -13.58 18.47 19.32
C ASP A 69 -14.07 19.19 18.05
N GLU A 70 -13.83 20.50 17.91
CA GLU A 70 -14.34 21.27 16.77
C GLU A 70 -13.52 21.01 15.49
N GLU A 71 -12.19 20.99 15.63
CA GLU A 71 -11.26 20.61 14.56
C GLU A 71 -11.44 19.13 14.20
N GLN A 72 -11.62 18.27 15.22
CA GLN A 72 -11.95 16.86 15.03
C GLN A 72 -13.21 16.68 14.18
N TYR A 73 -14.27 17.41 14.49
CA TYR A 73 -15.51 17.35 13.73
C TYR A 73 -15.31 17.82 12.28
N ARG A 74 -14.65 18.96 12.05
CA ARG A 74 -14.40 19.46 10.69
C ARG A 74 -13.59 18.47 9.85
N PHE A 75 -12.48 17.97 10.39
CA PHE A 75 -11.64 16.98 9.71
C PHE A 75 -12.36 15.64 9.51
N SER A 76 -13.19 15.20 10.47
CA SER A 76 -13.97 13.98 10.33
C SER A 76 -14.90 14.01 9.12
N MET A 77 -15.49 15.17 8.84
CA MET A 77 -16.43 15.36 7.73
C MET A 77 -15.71 15.34 6.38
N GLU A 78 -14.59 16.04 6.26
CA GLU A 78 -13.75 16.00 5.05
C GLU A 78 -13.20 14.60 4.78
N LEU A 79 -12.74 13.91 5.83
CA LEU A 79 -12.28 12.54 5.69
C LEU A 79 -13.41 11.62 5.25
N ARG A 80 -14.59 11.69 5.88
CA ARG A 80 -15.75 10.88 5.48
C ARG A 80 -16.07 11.07 4.00
N ALA A 81 -16.10 12.31 3.52
CA ALA A 81 -16.32 12.59 2.11
C ALA A 81 -15.25 11.95 1.22
N LYS A 82 -13.98 11.96 1.62
CA LYS A 82 -12.90 11.31 0.86
C LYS A 82 -12.98 9.79 0.90
N VAL A 83 -13.34 9.21 2.04
CA VAL A 83 -13.59 7.76 2.16
C VAL A 83 -14.76 7.35 1.29
N ASP A 84 -15.85 8.11 1.30
CA ASP A 84 -17.02 7.85 0.47
C ASP A 84 -16.68 8.00 -1.02
N GLU A 85 -15.83 8.95 -1.41
CA GLU A 85 -15.28 9.05 -2.76
C GLU A 85 -14.49 7.77 -3.14
N ILE A 86 -13.63 7.25 -2.25
CA ILE A 86 -12.84 6.04 -2.49
C ILE A 86 -13.73 4.80 -2.56
N LYS A 87 -14.68 4.65 -1.62
CA LYS A 87 -15.63 3.52 -1.56
C LYS A 87 -16.64 3.53 -2.70
N GLY A 88 -17.01 4.73 -3.17
CA GLY A 88 -17.92 4.93 -4.30
C GLY A 88 -17.34 4.53 -5.65
N LYS A 89 -16.03 4.26 -5.75
CA LYS A 89 -15.40 3.68 -6.95
C LYS A 89 -15.76 2.19 -7.04
N ASN A 90 -15.91 1.66 -8.27
CA ASN A 90 -16.15 0.23 -8.43
C ASN A 90 -14.85 -0.58 -8.27
N ALA A 91 -14.98 -1.85 -7.85
CA ALA A 91 -13.86 -2.78 -7.76
C ALA A 91 -13.15 -2.93 -9.11
N GLU A 92 -13.91 -2.86 -10.21
CA GLU A 92 -13.42 -2.94 -11.58
C GLU A 92 -12.63 -1.69 -12.01
N ASP A 93 -12.86 -0.55 -11.36
CA ASP A 93 -12.20 0.71 -11.69
C ASP A 93 -10.89 0.90 -10.93
N THR A 94 -10.66 0.14 -9.86
CA THR A 94 -9.59 0.40 -8.88
C THR A 94 -9.11 -0.93 -8.30
N TYR A 95 -8.13 -1.56 -8.96
CA TYR A 95 -7.55 -2.84 -8.55
C TYR A 95 -6.07 -2.96 -8.92
N MET A 96 -5.34 -3.84 -8.23
CA MET A 96 -4.00 -4.25 -8.58
C MET A 96 -3.88 -5.74 -8.28
N VAL A 97 -3.83 -6.56 -9.34
CA VAL A 97 -3.82 -8.00 -9.22
C VAL A 97 -2.66 -8.59 -10.01
N TYR A 98 -2.10 -9.70 -9.53
CA TYR A 98 -1.14 -10.47 -10.30
C TYR A 98 -1.74 -11.82 -10.72
N SER A 99 -1.28 -12.35 -11.85
CA SER A 99 -1.62 -13.70 -12.28
C SER A 99 -0.41 -14.39 -12.89
N ALA A 100 -0.31 -15.70 -12.70
CA ALA A 100 0.71 -16.50 -13.36
C ALA A 100 0.41 -16.55 -14.88
N ALA A 101 1.39 -16.17 -15.69
CA ALA A 101 1.37 -16.31 -17.14
C ALA A 101 2.34 -17.42 -17.57
N SER A 102 2.21 -17.90 -18.81
CA SER A 102 3.04 -18.98 -19.35
C SER A 102 4.54 -18.66 -19.39
N ASP A 103 4.91 -17.37 -19.38
CA ASP A 103 6.28 -16.88 -19.49
C ASP A 103 6.69 -15.93 -18.36
N GLY A 104 5.90 -15.83 -17.28
CA GLY A 104 6.21 -14.97 -16.15
C GLY A 104 5.02 -14.63 -15.26
N LEU A 105 5.07 -13.45 -14.65
CA LEU A 105 3.99 -12.86 -13.86
C LEU A 105 3.40 -11.68 -14.62
N GLU A 106 2.07 -11.62 -14.76
CA GLU A 106 1.38 -10.42 -15.26
C GLU A 106 0.76 -9.68 -14.07
N ILE A 107 1.14 -8.42 -13.90
CA ILE A 107 0.52 -7.49 -12.95
C ILE A 107 -0.41 -6.58 -13.73
N GLU A 108 -1.68 -6.59 -13.36
CA GLU A 108 -2.73 -5.78 -13.96
C GLU A 108 -3.19 -4.74 -12.94
N ILE A 109 -3.14 -3.47 -13.34
CA ILE A 109 -3.48 -2.32 -12.51
C ILE A 109 -4.62 -1.55 -13.18
N SER A 110 -5.68 -1.26 -12.44
CA SER A 110 -6.69 -0.28 -12.84
C SER A 110 -6.72 0.85 -11.83
N HIS A 111 -6.55 2.09 -12.29
CA HIS A 111 -6.66 3.28 -11.46
C HIS A 111 -7.69 4.24 -12.05
N ASN A 112 -8.86 4.30 -11.42
CA ASN A 112 -10.05 5.01 -11.91
C ASN A 112 -10.38 4.65 -13.37
N GLY A 113 -10.40 3.34 -13.67
CA GLY A 113 -10.73 2.79 -15.00
C GLY A 113 -9.59 2.85 -16.01
N ARG A 114 -8.46 3.52 -15.71
CA ARG A 114 -7.26 3.47 -16.55
C ARG A 114 -6.46 2.22 -16.24
N GLN A 115 -6.34 1.34 -17.23
CA GLN A 115 -5.64 0.07 -17.10
C GLN A 115 -4.16 0.16 -17.53
N LEU A 116 -3.30 -0.52 -16.78
CA LEU A 116 -1.88 -0.72 -17.05
C LEU A 116 -1.54 -2.19 -16.81
N LYS A 117 -0.59 -2.71 -17.59
CA LYS A 117 -0.09 -4.08 -17.44
C LYS A 117 1.43 -4.08 -17.40
N HIS A 118 1.98 -4.87 -16.49
CA HIS A 118 3.42 -5.10 -16.37
C HIS A 118 3.69 -6.60 -16.40
N SER A 119 4.62 -7.02 -17.24
CA SER A 119 5.09 -8.40 -17.28
C SER A 119 6.43 -8.48 -16.59
N LEU A 120 6.55 -9.34 -15.58
CA LEU A 120 7.79 -9.63 -14.88
C LEU A 120 8.27 -11.02 -15.25
N ARG A 121 9.57 -11.16 -15.55
CA ARG A 121 10.14 -12.45 -15.99
C ARG A 121 11.40 -12.81 -15.23
N GLY A 122 11.70 -14.11 -15.19
CA GLY A 122 12.96 -14.61 -14.62
C GLY A 122 13.15 -14.19 -13.17
N ILE A 123 14.17 -13.37 -12.91
CA ILE A 123 14.52 -12.92 -11.56
C ILE A 123 13.53 -11.91 -11.00
N GLU A 124 12.96 -11.04 -11.84
CA GLU A 124 11.99 -10.02 -11.43
C GLU A 124 10.76 -10.67 -10.79
N GLN A 125 10.25 -11.73 -11.41
CA GLN A 125 9.13 -12.50 -10.89
C GLN A 125 9.43 -13.10 -9.51
N LYS A 126 10.62 -13.67 -9.33
CA LYS A 126 11.01 -14.30 -8.06
C LYS A 126 11.10 -13.28 -6.94
N ILE A 127 11.75 -12.14 -7.21
CA ILE A 127 11.87 -11.03 -6.25
C ILE A 127 10.47 -10.51 -5.90
N TYR A 128 9.61 -10.27 -6.89
CA TYR A 128 8.26 -9.76 -6.65
C TYR A 128 7.41 -10.72 -5.80
N LEU A 129 7.36 -12.00 -6.17
CA LEU A 129 6.59 -13.01 -5.44
C LEU A 129 7.14 -13.27 -4.03
N SER A 130 8.43 -13.04 -3.80
CA SER A 130 9.01 -13.18 -2.46
C SER A 130 8.42 -12.21 -1.43
N ALA A 131 7.88 -11.07 -1.89
CA ALA A 131 7.32 -10.02 -1.05
C ALA A 131 5.80 -9.86 -1.20
N VAL A 132 5.10 -10.85 -1.77
CA VAL A 132 3.64 -10.92 -1.73
C VAL A 132 3.22 -11.27 -0.31
N GLU A 133 2.26 -10.52 0.23
CA GLU A 133 1.66 -10.70 1.55
C GLU A 133 2.61 -10.57 2.75
N LYS A 134 3.91 -10.32 2.50
CA LYS A 134 4.94 -10.20 3.54
C LYS A 134 6.04 -9.21 3.20
N ILE A 135 6.61 -8.60 4.22
CA ILE A 135 7.73 -7.67 4.11
C ILE A 135 9.03 -8.45 3.83
N ARG A 136 9.88 -7.93 2.94
CA ARG A 136 11.19 -8.52 2.62
C ARG A 136 12.32 -7.54 2.82
N GLU A 137 13.36 -7.97 3.52
CA GLU A 137 14.63 -7.25 3.60
C GLU A 137 15.43 -7.42 2.30
N ILE A 138 15.93 -6.31 1.75
CA ILE A 138 16.68 -6.28 0.50
C ILE A 138 18.01 -7.03 0.65
N SER A 139 18.65 -6.91 1.82
CA SER A 139 19.91 -7.59 2.18
C SER A 139 19.83 -9.12 2.02
N MET A 140 18.64 -9.70 2.17
CA MET A 140 18.42 -11.14 2.12
C MET A 140 18.21 -11.65 0.69
N LEU A 141 17.82 -10.79 -0.26
CA LEU A 141 17.47 -11.21 -1.63
C LEU A 141 18.69 -11.62 -2.46
N SER A 142 19.81 -10.89 -2.32
CA SER A 142 21.04 -11.14 -3.07
C SER A 142 21.58 -12.57 -2.86
N PRO A 143 21.79 -13.05 -1.61
CA PRO A 143 22.23 -14.42 -1.37
C PRO A 143 21.15 -15.46 -1.71
N GLU A 144 19.87 -15.16 -1.51
CA GLU A 144 18.76 -16.07 -1.81
C GLU A 144 18.63 -16.37 -3.30
N PHE A 145 18.78 -15.35 -4.14
CA PHE A 145 18.56 -15.48 -5.59
C PHE A 145 19.85 -15.50 -6.40
N GLY A 146 21.03 -15.47 -5.76
CA GLY A 146 22.32 -15.46 -6.43
C GLY A 146 22.50 -14.28 -7.38
N THR A 147 21.89 -13.14 -7.06
CA THR A 147 21.86 -11.93 -7.89
C THR A 147 22.64 -10.82 -7.18
N PRO A 148 23.54 -10.08 -7.85
CA PRO A 148 24.23 -8.95 -7.25
C PRO A 148 23.28 -7.97 -6.56
N ALA A 149 23.68 -7.42 -5.41
CA ALA A 149 22.85 -6.48 -4.65
C ALA A 149 22.49 -5.22 -5.47
N GLU A 150 23.38 -4.77 -6.35
CA GLU A 150 23.14 -3.65 -7.27
C GLU A 150 22.00 -3.98 -8.25
N ASP A 151 22.03 -5.15 -8.88
CA ASP A 151 20.97 -5.61 -9.79
C ASP A 151 19.63 -5.75 -9.08
N VAL A 152 19.61 -6.28 -7.84
CA VAL A 152 18.40 -6.33 -7.01
C VAL A 152 17.84 -4.93 -6.78
N PHE A 153 18.71 -3.98 -6.42
CA PHE A 153 18.28 -2.61 -6.14
C PHE A 153 17.72 -1.92 -7.39
N ASP A 154 18.34 -2.13 -8.56
CA ASP A 154 17.85 -1.58 -9.83
C ASP A 154 16.49 -2.17 -10.23
N ILE A 155 16.29 -3.47 -10.03
CA ILE A 155 14.98 -4.12 -10.23
C ILE A 155 13.92 -3.49 -9.31
N LEU A 156 14.22 -3.35 -8.02
CA LEU A 156 13.28 -2.78 -7.07
C LEU A 156 12.98 -1.29 -7.35
N LYS A 157 13.96 -0.54 -7.84
CA LYS A 157 13.76 0.85 -8.26
C LYS A 157 12.83 0.96 -9.48
N ASP A 158 12.96 0.05 -10.45
CA ASP A 158 12.03 -0.07 -11.57
C ASP A 158 10.61 -0.44 -11.10
N PHE A 159 10.49 -1.36 -10.14
CA PHE A 159 9.21 -1.70 -9.53
C PHE A 159 8.55 -0.51 -8.81
N GLU A 160 9.32 0.30 -8.08
CA GLU A 160 8.84 1.52 -7.42
C GLU A 160 8.35 2.54 -8.47
N GLN A 161 9.08 2.72 -9.57
CA GLN A 161 8.68 3.61 -10.67
C GLN A 161 7.38 3.15 -11.36
N LYS A 162 7.20 1.83 -11.49
CA LYS A 162 5.96 1.21 -11.96
C LYS A 162 4.82 1.28 -10.94
N GLY A 163 5.12 1.63 -9.69
CA GLY A 163 4.15 1.73 -8.60
C GLY A 163 3.59 0.38 -8.14
N ILE A 164 4.36 -0.70 -8.29
CA ILE A 164 3.93 -2.08 -7.98
C ILE A 164 4.51 -2.63 -6.67
N ILE A 165 5.40 -1.89 -6.02
CA ILE A 165 5.94 -2.15 -4.68
C ILE A 165 5.89 -0.89 -3.81
N LEU A 166 6.08 -1.06 -2.50
CA LEU A 166 6.40 0.01 -1.56
C LEU A 166 7.73 -0.28 -0.85
N PHE A 167 8.57 0.73 -0.70
CA PHE A 167 9.78 0.67 0.15
C PHE A 167 9.50 1.12 1.57
N SER A 168 10.32 0.64 2.51
CA SER A 168 10.49 1.29 3.81
C SER A 168 11.08 2.70 3.68
N ALA A 169 10.89 3.55 4.70
CA ALA A 169 11.45 4.89 4.70
C ALA A 169 12.98 4.93 4.56
N ASP A 170 13.68 3.95 5.14
CA ASP A 170 15.12 3.76 5.05
C ASP A 170 15.56 2.93 3.82
N ARG A 171 14.60 2.45 3.01
CA ARG A 171 14.81 1.64 1.81
C ARG A 171 15.63 0.38 2.04
N THR A 172 15.54 -0.22 3.22
CA THR A 172 16.19 -1.50 3.56
C THR A 172 15.29 -2.71 3.30
N SER A 173 13.99 -2.48 3.10
CA SER A 173 12.98 -3.50 2.90
C SER A 173 11.85 -2.99 1.99
N PHE A 174 11.05 -3.93 1.49
CA PHE A 174 9.96 -3.64 0.55
C PHE A 174 8.79 -4.63 0.67
N LEU A 175 7.69 -4.27 0.03
CA LEU A 175 6.45 -5.04 -0.06
C LEU A 175 5.92 -5.01 -1.50
N SER A 176 5.41 -6.14 -1.99
CA SER A 176 4.66 -6.23 -3.24
C SER A 176 3.19 -5.89 -3.05
N LEU A 177 2.64 -5.05 -3.94
CA LEU A 177 1.32 -4.46 -3.77
C LEU A 177 0.17 -5.24 -4.40
N ALA A 178 0.45 -6.04 -5.44
CA ALA A 178 -0.60 -6.78 -6.11
C ALA A 178 -1.07 -7.98 -5.27
N THR A 179 -2.38 -8.22 -5.24
CA THR A 179 -2.95 -9.45 -4.69
C THR A 179 -3.10 -10.50 -5.78
N GLU A 180 -3.18 -11.77 -5.42
CA GLU A 180 -3.45 -12.81 -6.41
C GLU A 180 -4.80 -12.53 -7.09
N LYS A 181 -4.82 -12.59 -8.42
CA LYS A 181 -6.07 -12.59 -9.19
C LYS A 181 -6.77 -13.91 -8.91
N SER A 182 -7.53 -13.94 -7.83
CA SER A 182 -8.37 -15.07 -7.49
C SER A 182 -9.36 -15.23 -8.65
N GLY A 183 -9.31 -16.38 -9.34
CA GLY A 183 -10.49 -16.85 -10.06
C GLY A 183 -11.63 -16.81 -9.06
N THR A 184 -12.68 -16.05 -9.37
CA THR A 184 -13.82 -15.81 -8.48
C THR A 184 -14.32 -17.12 -7.87
N GLU A 185 -14.74 -17.04 -6.60
CA GLU A 185 -15.48 -18.02 -5.77
C GLU A 185 -14.65 -18.78 -4.71
N ARG A 186 -14.51 -18.15 -3.53
CA ARG A 186 -14.71 -18.90 -2.28
C ARG A 186 -16.15 -18.65 -1.83
N ILE A 187 -16.91 -19.74 -1.85
CA ILE A 187 -18.33 -19.91 -1.51
C ILE A 187 -18.65 -19.32 -0.14
#